data_AF-A0AAE4Z9T7-F1
#
_entry.id   AF-A0AAE4Z9T7-F1
#
_cell.length_a   1.000
_cell.length_b   1.000
_cell.length_c   1.000
_cell.angle_alpha   90.00
_cell.angle_beta   90.00
_cell.angle_gamma   90.00
#
_symmetry.space_group_name_H-M   'P 1'
#
loop_
_entity.id
_entity.type
_entity.pdbx_description
1 polymer ?
#
loop_
_entity_poly.entity_id
_entity_poly.type
_entity_poly.pdbx_seq_one_letter_code
_entity_poly.pdbx_strand_id
1 'polypeptide(L)' 'MWRHKTPGIPDEYFERSEKVPITKEEVRTIQISKARLKPGQTVFDIGCGSGSISIEASLQVEDSG' A
#
# COMPACT_ATOMS: atom_id res chain seq x y z
N MET A 1 -3.52 -13.31 -3.22
CA MET A 1 -4.61 -12.38 -2.86
C MET A 1 -4.54 -12.16 -1.36
N TRP A 2 -4.35 -10.90 -0.92
CA TRP A 2 -4.32 -10.54 0.51
C TRP A 2 -5.72 -10.63 1.11
N ARG A 3 -5.90 -11.35 2.21
CA ARG A 3 -7.22 -11.63 2.82
C ARG A 3 -7.40 -10.99 4.20
N HIS A 4 -6.52 -10.08 4.58
CA HIS A 4 -6.55 -9.42 5.89
C HIS A 4 -6.97 -7.97 5.75
N LYS A 5 -7.64 -7.44 6.78
CA LYS A 5 -8.02 -6.02 6.81
C LYS A 5 -6.85 -5.10 7.17
N THR A 6 -5.85 -5.64 7.88
CA THR A 6 -4.65 -4.91 8.30
C THR A 6 -3.67 -4.74 7.15
N PRO A 7 -2.88 -3.64 7.12
CA PRO A 7 -1.75 -3.51 6.22
C PRO A 7 -0.62 -4.47 6.58
N GLY A 8 0.36 -4.62 5.68
CA GLY A 8 1.53 -5.47 5.89
C GLY A 8 1.57 -6.66 4.94
N ILE A 9 1.22 -6.45 3.68
CA ILE A 9 1.42 -7.45 2.62
C ILE A 9 2.93 -7.74 2.54
N PRO A 10 3.36 -9.01 2.67
CA PRO A 10 4.76 -9.38 2.59
C PRO A 10 5.43 -8.90 1.31
N ASP A 11 6.70 -8.52 1.42
CA ASP A 11 7.52 -8.02 0.32
C ASP A 11 7.60 -9.01 -0.86
N GLU A 12 7.51 -10.32 -0.61
CA GLU A 12 7.49 -11.37 -1.65
C GLU A 12 6.21 -11.43 -2.48
N TYR A 13 5.12 -10.77 -2.06
CA TYR A 13 3.85 -10.78 -2.79
C TYR A 13 3.78 -9.68 -3.85
N PHE A 14 4.78 -8.78 -3.89
CA PHE A 14 4.90 -7.75 -4.91
C PHE A 14 5.86 -8.18 -6.00
N GLU A 15 5.50 -7.90 -7.25
CA GLU A 15 6.40 -8.05 -8.37
C GLU A 15 7.61 -7.12 -8.21
N ARG A 16 8.80 -7.66 -8.47
CA ARG A 16 10.05 -6.91 -8.42
C ARG A 16 10.56 -6.68 -9.82
N SER A 17 10.85 -5.43 -10.13
CA SER A 17 11.55 -5.02 -11.34
C SER A 17 12.95 -4.54 -10.96
N GLU A 18 13.95 -4.91 -11.77
CA GLU A 18 15.30 -4.39 -11.57
C GLU A 18 15.28 -2.86 -11.62
N LYS A 19 15.98 -2.24 -10.65
CA LYS A 19 16.12 -0.78 -10.49
C LYS A 19 14.87 -0.03 -10.01
N VAL A 20 13.74 -0.69 -9.78
CA VAL A 20 12.56 -0.06 -9.16
C VAL A 20 12.55 -0.36 -7.65
N PRO A 21 12.67 0.66 -6.77
CA PRO A 21 12.67 0.44 -5.33
C PRO A 21 11.28 0.07 -4.81
N ILE A 22 11.25 -0.75 -3.77
CA ILE A 22 10.04 -1.06 -2.99
C ILE A 22 10.18 -0.53 -1.57
N THR A 23 9.09 -0.01 -1.03
CA THR A 23 8.99 0.28 0.40
C THR A 23 8.83 -1.03 1.17
N LYS A 24 9.80 -1.32 2.05
CA LYS A 24 9.80 -2.48 2.96
C LYS A 24 8.49 -2.59 3.72
N GLU A 25 7.99 -3.81 3.88
CA GLU A 25 6.77 -4.18 4.61
C GLU A 25 6.57 -3.39 5.92
N GLU A 26 7.56 -3.38 6.82
CA GLU A 26 7.46 -2.73 8.13
C GLU A 26 7.31 -1.20 8.02
N VAL A 27 8.01 -0.59 7.06
CA VAL A 27 7.94 0.85 6.78
C VAL A 27 6.59 1.20 6.18
N ARG A 28 6.14 0.40 5.21
CA ARG A 28 4.84 0.54 4.54
C ARG A 28 3.68 0.43 5.52
N THR A 29 3.73 -0.52 6.43
CA THR A 29 2.74 -0.68 7.51
C THR A 29 2.63 0.59 8.38
N ILE A 30 3.77 1.17 8.76
CA ILE A 30 3.81 2.43 9.53
C ILE A 30 3.24 3.59 8.71
N GLN A 31 3.60 3.70 7.43
CA GLN A 31 3.12 4.76 6.55
C GLN A 31 1.59 4.71 6.39
N ILE A 32 1.02 3.53 6.15
CA ILE A 32 -0.44 3.35 6.04
C ILE A 32 -1.13 3.72 7.36
N SER A 33 -0.57 3.31 8.51
CA SER A 33 -1.09 3.74 9.80
C SER A 33 -1.09 5.27 9.91
N LYS A 34 0.03 5.93 9.62
CA LYS A 34 0.18 7.39 9.73
C LYS A 34 -0.69 8.17 8.74
N ALA A 35 -1.05 7.59 7.60
CA ALA A 35 -1.91 8.22 6.61
C ALA A 35 -3.36 8.42 7.10
N ARG A 36 -3.81 7.68 8.13
CA ARG A 36 -5.15 7.79 8.74
C ARG A 36 -6.28 7.74 7.69
N LEU A 37 -6.10 6.83 6.73
CA LEU A 37 -7.01 6.66 5.60
C LEU A 37 -8.41 6.26 6.07
N LYS A 38 -9.41 6.70 5.33
CA LYS A 38 -10.82 6.41 5.53
C LYS A 38 -11.46 5.95 4.22
N PRO A 39 -12.54 5.15 4.30
CA PRO A 39 -13.30 4.79 3.12
C PRO A 39 -13.72 5.99 2.26
N GLY A 40 -13.62 5.86 0.94
CA GLY A 40 -13.99 6.88 -0.04
C GLY A 40 -13.00 8.04 -0.23
N GLN A 41 -11.83 8.01 0.43
CA GLN A 41 -10.79 9.03 0.21
C GLN A 41 -10.03 8.79 -1.09
N THR A 42 -9.75 9.86 -1.84
CA THR A 42 -8.80 9.84 -2.95
C THR A 42 -7.36 9.93 -2.43
N VAL A 43 -6.50 9.02 -2.85
CA VAL A 43 -5.08 8.98 -2.46
C VAL A 43 -4.20 9.27 -3.67
N PHE A 44 -3.21 10.14 -3.48
CA PHE A 44 -2.17 10.43 -4.45
C PHE A 44 -0.83 9.88 -3.93
N ASP A 45 -0.31 8.83 -4.56
CA ASP A 45 1.00 8.26 -4.27
C ASP A 45 2.04 8.78 -5.29
N ILE A 46 2.72 9.86 -4.92
CA ILE A 46 3.69 10.53 -5.80
C ILE A 46 5.02 9.80 -5.76
N GLY A 47 5.46 9.27 -6.90
CA GLY A 47 6.70 8.50 -6.99
C GLY A 47 6.57 7.10 -6.39
N CYS A 48 5.48 6.40 -6.72
CA CYS A 48 5.05 5.15 -6.09
C CYS A 48 6.04 3.96 -6.23
N GLY A 49 7.07 4.06 -7.06
CA GLY A 49 8.03 2.98 -7.31
C GLY A 49 7.33 1.71 -7.78
N SER A 50 7.48 0.61 -7.04
CA SER A 50 6.76 -0.64 -7.31
C SER A 50 5.25 -0.59 -7.00
N GLY A 51 4.70 0.55 -6.54
CA GLY A 51 3.27 0.71 -6.27
C GLY A 51 2.78 0.04 -4.99
N SER A 52 3.69 -0.44 -4.13
CA SER A 52 3.32 -1.18 -2.91
C SER A 52 2.48 -0.37 -1.93
N ILE A 53 2.70 0.94 -1.83
CA ILE A 53 1.91 1.84 -0.99
C ILE A 53 0.53 2.08 -1.61
N SER A 54 0.44 2.35 -2.92
CA SER A 54 -0.83 2.45 -3.63
C SER A 54 -1.74 1.24 -3.40
N ILE A 55 -1.19 0.02 -3.47
CA ILE A 55 -1.95 -1.22 -3.25
C ILE A 55 -2.45 -1.31 -1.81
N GLU A 56 -1.59 -1.05 -0.82
CA GLU A 56 -2.03 -1.06 0.58
C GLU A 56 -3.07 0.02 0.88
N ALA A 57 -2.91 1.21 0.29
CA ALA A 57 -3.81 2.34 0.47
C ALA A 57 -5.19 2.07 -0.14
N SER A 58 -5.26 1.46 -1.33
CA SER A 58 -6.54 1.11 -1.98
C SER A 58 -7.38 0.16 -1.12
N LEU A 59 -6.73 -0.79 -0.42
CA LEU A 59 -7.40 -1.69 0.53
C LEU A 59 -7.94 -0.98 1.79
N GLN A 60 -7.42 0.20 2.12
CA GLN A 60 -7.91 0.99 3.25
C GLN A 60 -9.05 1.93 2.88
N VAL A 61 -8.97 2.56 1.70
CA VAL A 61 -10.00 3.50 1.24
C VAL A 61 -11.22 2.79 0.64
N GLU A 62 -11.10 1.50 0.31
CA GLU A 62 -12.18 0.68 -0.25
C GLU A 62 -12.83 1.35 -1.48
N ASP A 63 -13.89 0.77 -2.03
CA ASP A 63 -14.71 1.52 -2.98
C ASP A 63 -15.44 2.65 -2.24
N SER A 64 -15.54 3.82 -2.88
CA SER A 64 -16.65 4.71 -2.55
C SER A 64 -17.92 3.95 -2.90
N GLY A 65 -18.67 3.50 -1.88
CA GLY A 65 -19.88 2.70 -2.07
C GLY A 65 -20.85 3.25 -3.10
#